data_AF-A0A1J1ITQ7-F1
#
_entry.id   AF-A0A1J1ITQ7-F1
#
_cell.length_a   1.000
_cell.length_b   1.000
_cell.length_c   1.000
_cell.angle_alpha   90.00
_cell.angle_beta   90.00
_cell.angle_gamma   90.00
#
_symmetry.space_group_name_H-M   'P 1'
#
loop_
_entity.id
_entity.type
_entity.pdbx_description
1 polymer ?
#
loop_
_entity_poly.entity_id
_entity_poly.type
_entity_poly.pdbx_seq_one_letter_code
_entity_poly.pdbx_strand_id
1 'polypeptide(L)'
;MKLIIFIFVLVSVYNVVNGGVAHSLPDKQTDCSSGTCVDYCDHNGQRILAGEEITEMCTLVRCNEDYSKDYRSCGVGATESCKKLSPDFSLPYPDCCNRVCKPKNVIKIIRDQDSNIV
;
A
#
# COMPACT_ATOMS: atom_id res chain seq x y z
N MET A 1 6.11 -29.29 13.79
CA MET A 1 7.07 -28.60 12.89
C MET A 1 6.47 -28.17 11.55
N LYS A 2 5.77 -29.05 10.80
CA LYS A 2 5.14 -28.70 9.50
C LYS A 2 4.10 -27.57 9.57
N LEU A 3 3.32 -27.48 10.65
CA LEU A 3 2.30 -26.43 10.85
C LEU A 3 2.91 -25.02 11.00
N ILE A 4 4.03 -24.92 11.72
CA ILE A 4 4.71 -23.64 12.01
C ILE A 4 5.27 -23.03 10.71
N ILE A 5 5.86 -23.87 9.86
CA ILE A 5 6.37 -23.47 8.55
C ILE A 5 5.22 -22.94 7.68
N PHE A 6 4.06 -23.61 7.71
CA PHE A 6 2.89 -23.20 6.92
C PHE A 6 2.33 -21.84 7.37
N ILE A 7 2.27 -21.60 8.68
CA ILE A 7 1.85 -20.29 9.24
C ILE A 7 2.83 -19.20 8.83
N PHE A 8 4.13 -19.46 8.92
CA PHE A 8 5.15 -18.48 8.54
C PHE A 8 5.05 -18.09 7.06
N VAL A 9 4.86 -19.07 6.18
CA VAL A 9 4.65 -18.85 4.74
C VAL A 9 3.39 -18.03 4.47
N LEU A 10 2.27 -18.33 5.15
CA LEU A 10 1.03 -17.57 5.01
C LEU A 10 1.20 -16.11 5.45
N VAL A 11 1.86 -15.88 6.59
CA VAL A 11 2.16 -14.53 7.08
C VAL A 11 3.08 -13.79 6.10
N SER A 12 4.11 -14.44 5.56
CA SER A 12 4.99 -13.82 4.56
C SER A 12 4.24 -13.45 3.27
N VAL A 13 3.40 -14.34 2.74
CA VAL A 13 2.61 -14.06 1.53
C VAL A 13 1.61 -12.93 1.77
N TYR A 14 0.95 -12.89 2.94
CA TYR A 14 0.03 -11.81 3.29
C TYR A 14 0.72 -10.44 3.34
N ASN A 15 1.95 -10.38 3.87
CA ASN A 15 2.72 -9.14 3.93
C ASN A 15 3.21 -8.67 2.54
N VAL A 16 3.46 -9.58 1.59
CA VAL A 16 3.92 -9.20 0.23
C VAL A 16 2.80 -8.55 -0.59
N VAL A 17 1.55 -8.99 -0.41
CA VAL A 17 0.43 -8.53 -1.26
C VAL A 17 -0.05 -7.13 -0.88
N ASN A 18 -0.05 -6.77 0.41
CA ASN A 18 -0.70 -5.55 0.90
C ASN A 18 0.16 -4.27 0.81
N GLY A 19 1.38 -4.35 0.28
CA GLY A 19 2.30 -3.21 0.26
C GLY A 19 2.81 -2.85 1.65
N GLY A 20 3.89 -2.06 1.70
CA GLY A 20 4.44 -1.59 2.97
C GLY A 20 3.50 -0.56 3.58
N VAL A 21 2.82 -0.92 4.66
CA VAL A 21 2.15 0.01 5.55
C VAL A 21 3.11 0.29 6.69
N ALA A 22 3.56 1.54 6.83
CA ALA A 22 4.27 1.96 8.03
C ALA A 22 3.27 2.62 8.98
N HIS A 23 3.40 2.32 10.26
CA HIS A 23 2.53 2.84 11.32
C HIS A 23 3.42 3.58 12.33
N SER A 24 3.10 4.83 12.64
CA SER A 24 3.77 5.55 13.73
C SER A 24 3.05 5.30 15.05
N LEU A 25 3.77 5.47 16.15
CA LEU A 25 3.11 5.60 17.45
C LEU A 25 2.19 6.84 17.46
N PRO A 26 1.19 6.86 18.36
CA PRO A 26 0.38 8.04 18.63
C PRO A 26 1.23 9.28 18.91
N ASP A 27 0.97 10.35 18.18
CA ASP A 27 1.64 11.65 18.32
C ASP A 27 0.60 12.77 18.20
N LYS A 28 -0.07 13.03 19.32
CA LYS A 28 -1.17 13.97 19.40
C LYS A 28 -0.67 15.40 19.60
N GLN A 29 -1.10 16.30 18.72
CA GLN A 29 -0.91 17.74 18.88
C GLN A 29 -2.25 18.40 19.21
N THR A 30 -2.21 19.51 19.95
CA THR A 30 -3.42 20.26 20.36
C THR A 30 -3.23 21.73 20.04
N ASP A 31 -4.19 22.33 19.31
CA ASP A 31 -4.24 23.78 19.09
C ASP A 31 -5.49 24.36 19.76
N CYS A 32 -5.29 25.34 20.64
CA CYS A 32 -6.36 26.07 21.34
C CYS A 32 -6.44 27.55 20.92
N SER A 33 -5.74 27.96 19.87
CA SER A 33 -5.61 29.37 19.46
C SER A 33 -6.92 30.01 19.02
N SER A 34 -7.92 29.21 18.62
CA SER A 34 -9.26 29.67 18.22
C SER A 34 -10.22 29.86 19.40
N GLY A 35 -9.79 29.60 20.63
CA GLY A 35 -10.64 29.54 21.82
C GLY A 35 -11.35 28.19 22.00
N THR A 36 -11.23 27.27 21.03
CA THR A 36 -11.60 25.85 21.18
C THR A 36 -10.36 25.00 20.96
N CYS A 37 -10.12 24.04 21.84
CA CYS A 37 -9.00 23.11 21.67
C CYS A 37 -9.38 22.02 20.67
N VAL A 38 -8.56 21.84 19.65
CA VAL A 38 -8.70 20.79 18.64
C VAL A 38 -7.44 19.94 18.65
N ASP A 39 -7.63 18.62 18.77
CA ASP A 39 -6.57 17.63 18.68
C ASP A 39 -6.38 17.17 17.24
N TYR A 40 -5.14 16.97 16.81
CA TYR A 40 -4.80 16.60 15.42
C TYR A 40 -3.45 15.87 15.34
N CYS A 41 -3.21 15.20 14.20
CA CYS A 41 -1.89 14.72 13.82
C CYS A 41 -1.15 15.78 13.00
N ASP A 42 0.11 16.08 13.33
CA ASP A 42 0.97 16.92 12.48
C ASP A 42 1.68 16.07 11.41
N HIS A 43 1.62 16.54 10.16
CA HIS A 43 2.40 15.99 9.06
C HIS A 43 2.98 17.11 8.21
N ASN A 44 4.30 17.32 8.30
CA ASN A 44 5.02 18.35 7.54
C ASN A 44 4.39 19.76 7.70
N GLY A 45 3.88 20.07 8.91
CA GLY A 45 3.18 21.33 9.20
C GLY A 45 1.72 21.39 8.74
N GLN A 46 1.20 20.34 8.11
CA GLN A 46 -0.24 20.18 7.85
C GLN A 46 -0.92 19.50 9.03
N ARG A 47 -2.11 20.01 9.37
CA ARG A 47 -2.96 19.47 10.42
C ARG A 47 -3.94 18.48 9.81
N ILE A 48 -3.94 17.25 10.32
CA ILE A 48 -4.85 16.19 9.89
C ILE A 48 -5.71 15.82 11.09
N LEU A 49 -7.04 15.94 11.00
CA LEU A 49 -7.91 15.56 12.10
C LEU A 49 -8.00 14.04 12.24
N ALA A 50 -8.39 13.57 13.42
CA ALA A 50 -8.64 12.16 13.66
C ALA A 50 -9.65 11.61 12.62
N GLY A 51 -9.28 10.49 11.98
CA GLY A 51 -10.07 9.85 10.93
C GLY A 51 -9.84 10.39 9.52
N GLU A 52 -9.15 11.53 9.37
CA GLU A 52 -8.86 12.13 8.07
C GLU A 52 -7.60 11.56 7.41
N GLU A 53 -7.53 11.74 6.09
CA GLU A 53 -6.39 11.35 5.27
C GLU A 53 -6.01 12.45 4.30
N ILE A 54 -4.70 12.54 4.03
CA ILE A 54 -4.12 13.43 3.04
C ILE A 54 -3.19 12.64 2.12
N THR A 55 -2.96 13.17 0.92
CA THR A 55 -1.98 12.61 -0.02
C THR A 55 -0.88 13.62 -0.27
N GLU A 56 0.37 13.23 -0.01
CA GLU A 56 1.56 14.02 -0.32
C GLU A 56 2.57 13.16 -1.06
N MET A 57 3.09 13.64 -2.19
CA MET A 57 4.16 12.98 -2.96
C MET A 57 3.90 11.48 -3.21
N CYS A 58 2.68 11.13 -3.61
CA CYS A 58 2.23 9.75 -3.83
C CYS A 58 2.32 8.84 -2.59
N THR A 59 2.19 9.44 -1.40
CA THR A 59 2.05 8.78 -0.11
C THR A 59 0.73 9.21 0.51
N LEU A 60 -0.11 8.24 0.85
CA LEU A 60 -1.31 8.47 1.65
C LEU A 60 -0.91 8.46 3.12
N VAL A 61 -1.28 9.50 3.85
CA VAL A 61 -1.09 9.63 5.29
C VAL A 61 -2.46 9.75 5.93
N ARG A 62 -2.78 8.84 6.84
CA ARG A 62 -4.04 8.86 7.59
C ARG A 62 -3.77 9.08 9.07
N CYS A 63 -4.47 10.01 9.68
CA CYS A 63 -4.52 10.18 11.13
C CYS A 63 -5.61 9.26 11.69
N ASN A 64 -5.23 8.30 12.53
CA ASN A 64 -6.17 7.39 13.16
C ASN A 64 -6.87 8.04 14.37
N GLU A 65 -7.93 7.39 14.88
CA GLU A 65 -8.69 7.87 16.05
C GLU A 65 -7.86 7.98 17.33
N ASP A 66 -6.78 7.21 17.42
CA ASP A 66 -5.82 7.24 18.52
C ASP A 66 -4.66 8.21 18.29
N TYR A 67 -4.73 9.04 17.24
CA TYR A 67 -3.68 9.97 16.79
C TYR A 67 -2.37 9.29 16.37
N SER A 68 -2.38 7.99 16.08
CA SER A 68 -1.32 7.34 15.29
C SER A 68 -1.44 7.70 13.81
N LYS A 69 -0.33 7.58 13.05
CA LYS A 69 -0.33 7.83 11.60
C LYS A 69 -0.05 6.54 10.82
N ASP A 70 -0.91 6.27 9.85
CA ASP A 70 -0.69 5.24 8.83
C ASP A 70 -0.08 5.88 7.59
N TYR A 71 1.00 5.28 7.08
CA TYR A 71 1.64 5.69 5.84
C TYR A 71 1.52 4.58 4.80
N ARG A 72 0.94 4.90 3.65
CA ARG A 72 0.87 4.00 2.49
C ARG A 72 1.57 4.66 1.31
N SER A 73 2.63 4.03 0.83
CA SER A 73 3.37 4.52 -0.33
C SER A 73 3.41 3.45 -1.42
N CYS A 74 3.87 3.83 -2.61
CA CYS A 74 4.15 2.84 -3.66
C CYS A 74 5.27 1.91 -3.19
N GLY A 75 4.89 0.70 -2.73
CA GLY A 75 5.82 -0.29 -2.20
C GLY A 75 7.07 -0.50 -3.07
N VAL A 76 8.17 -0.91 -2.43
CA VAL A 76 9.49 -1.09 -3.06
C VAL A 76 9.62 -2.42 -3.81
N GLY A 77 8.54 -3.20 -3.93
CA GLY A 77 8.56 -4.53 -4.54
C GLY A 77 8.67 -4.47 -6.07
N ALA A 78 9.88 -4.42 -6.60
CA ALA A 78 10.16 -4.86 -7.96
C ALA A 78 10.03 -6.38 -8.00
N THR A 79 8.90 -6.90 -8.47
CA THR A 79 8.84 -8.31 -8.89
C THR A 79 9.50 -8.42 -10.26
N GLU A 80 10.14 -9.55 -10.60
CA GLU A 80 10.80 -9.73 -11.92
C GLU A 80 9.89 -9.43 -13.12
N SER A 81 8.57 -9.50 -12.92
CA SER A 81 7.55 -9.26 -13.95
C SER A 81 7.05 -7.82 -14.01
N CYS A 82 7.36 -6.95 -13.05
CA CYS A 82 6.85 -5.58 -12.99
C CYS A 82 7.98 -4.58 -12.80
N LYS A 83 8.14 -3.67 -13.77
CA LYS A 83 9.05 -2.52 -13.61
C LYS A 83 8.31 -1.40 -12.90
N LYS A 84 8.89 -0.92 -11.79
CA LYS A 84 8.45 0.31 -11.14
C LYS A 84 8.87 1.47 -12.03
N LEU A 85 7.89 2.23 -12.53
CA LEU A 85 8.15 3.52 -13.16
C LEU A 85 8.18 4.59 -12.06
N SER A 86 8.80 5.73 -12.34
CA SER A 86 8.73 6.88 -11.45
C SER A 86 7.26 7.22 -11.14
N PRO A 87 6.91 7.56 -9.88
CA PRO A 87 5.56 7.96 -9.54
C PRO A 87 5.10 9.15 -10.40
N ASP A 88 3.84 9.13 -10.83
CA ASP A 88 3.23 10.28 -11.48
C ASP A 88 2.50 11.11 -10.42
N PHE A 89 3.16 12.18 -9.97
CA PHE A 89 2.64 13.07 -8.94
C PHE A 89 1.44 13.92 -9.41
N SER A 90 1.04 13.83 -10.67
CA SER A 90 -0.20 14.46 -11.15
C SER A 90 -1.46 13.67 -10.76
N LEU A 91 -1.30 12.41 -10.33
CA LEU A 91 -2.41 11.54 -9.92
C LEU A 91 -2.45 11.39 -8.38
N PRO A 92 -3.63 11.10 -7.80
CA PRO A 92 -3.74 10.76 -6.38
C PRO A 92 -3.20 9.34 -6.09
N TYR A 93 -2.90 9.04 -4.83
CA TYR A 93 -2.68 7.65 -4.41
C TYR A 93 -4.01 6.87 -4.47
N PRO A 94 -4.05 5.62 -4.95
CA PRO A 94 -2.93 4.78 -5.39
C PRO A 94 -2.56 4.92 -6.88
N ASP A 95 -3.26 5.74 -7.66
CA ASP A 95 -3.11 5.83 -9.12
C ASP A 95 -1.75 6.40 -9.56
N CYS A 96 -1.14 7.26 -8.73
CA CYS A 96 0.23 7.75 -8.93
C CYS A 96 1.30 6.65 -8.86
N CYS A 97 0.95 5.44 -8.38
CA CYS A 97 1.84 4.29 -8.34
C CYS A 97 1.93 3.60 -9.70
N ASN A 98 2.62 4.23 -10.66
CA ASN A 98 2.89 3.65 -11.97
C ASN A 98 3.63 2.31 -11.86
N ARG A 99 2.96 1.23 -12.28
CA ARG A 99 3.56 -0.10 -12.42
C ARG A 99 3.22 -0.64 -13.80
N VAL A 100 4.25 -0.92 -14.59
CA VAL A 100 4.07 -1.70 -15.82
C VAL A 100 4.49 -3.12 -15.52
N CYS A 101 3.49 -3.99 -15.41
CA CYS A 101 3.70 -5.42 -15.36
C CYS A 101 3.70 -5.97 -16.77
N LYS A 102 4.74 -6.73 -17.14
CA LYS A 102 4.65 -7.58 -18.31
C LYS A 102 3.53 -8.59 -18.06
N PRO A 103 2.59 -8.80 -19.00
CA PRO A 103 1.67 -9.91 -18.88
C PRO A 103 2.52 -11.17 -18.75
N LYS A 104 2.29 -11.97 -17.69
CA LYS A 104 2.80 -13.34 -17.68
C LYS A 104 2.26 -13.97 -18.95
N ASN A 105 3.14 -14.40 -19.85
CA ASN A 105 2.73 -15.23 -20.99
C ASN A 105 1.95 -16.41 -20.41
N VAL A 106 0.63 -16.35 -20.50
CA VAL A 106 -0.21 -17.52 -20.28
C VAL A 106 0.19 -18.45 -21.42
N ILE A 107 1.02 -19.44 -21.12
CA ILE A 107 1.22 -20.57 -22.02
C ILE A 107 -0.18 -21.17 -22.16
N LYS A 108 -0.90 -20.77 -23.22
CA LYS A 108 -2.04 -21.53 -23.73
C LYS A 108 -1.45 -22.89 -24.06
N ILE A 109 -1.62 -23.86 -23.16
CA ILE A 109 -1.51 -25.26 -23.53
C ILE A 109 -2.66 -25.47 -24.52
N ILE A 110 -2.35 -25.35 -25.80
CA ILE A 110 -3.20 -25.89 -26.85
C ILE A 110 -3.15 -27.38 -26.60
N ARG A 111 -4.17 -27.92 -25.91
CA ARG A 111 -4.47 -29.35 -26.04
C ARG A 111 -4.91 -29.50 -27.49
N ASP A 112 -4.02 -30.01 -28.33
CA ASP A 112 -4.41 -30.73 -29.54
C ASP A 112 -5.26 -31.93 -29.08
N GLN A 113 -6.56 -31.71 -28.93
CA GLN A 113 -7.54 -32.72 -29.26
C GLN A 113 -7.83 -32.55 -30.74
N ASP A 114 -7.32 -33.45 -31.58
CA ASP A 114 -8.13 -34.15 -32.57
C ASP A 114 -7.32 -35.18 -33.37
N SER A 115 -7.97 -36.34 -33.58
CA SER A 115 -7.78 -37.29 -34.69
C SER A 115 -6.52 -38.17 -34.70
N ASN A 116 -6.56 -39.50 -34.87
CA ASN A 116 -7.64 -40.41 -35.24
C ASN A 116 -7.24 -41.83 -34.82
N ILE A 117 -8.18 -42.53 -34.19
CA ILE A 117 -8.30 -43.99 -34.23
C ILE A 117 -8.95 -44.32 -35.58
N VAL A 118 -8.19 -44.96 -36.49
CA VAL A 118 -8.62 -46.07 -37.36
C VAL A 118 -7.39 -46.92 -37.64
#